data_AF-H2Z3W9-F1
#
_entry.id   AF-H2Z3W9-F1
#
_cell.length_a   1.000
_cell.length_b   1.000
_cell.length_c   1.000
_cell.angle_alpha   90.00
_cell.angle_beta   90.00
_cell.angle_gamma   90.00
#
_symmetry.space_group_name_H-M   'P 1'
#
loop_
_entity.id
_entity.type
_entity.pdbx_description
1 polymer ?
#
loop_
_entity_poly.entity_id
_entity_poly.type
_entity_poly.pdbx_seq_one_letter_code
_entity_poly.pdbx_strand_id
1 'polypeptide(L)'
;MVLLSYAEYLNQNVEIWKKSTSCIFVQCTDKNYQKFVKTCRRKKYCGLTALTEVADGVVLLFASENDKWNFVHDWENNPDAQIEVKIVQRRLPKLCFDRILIENLNPTTTEEILELYIESFYKQPKRLVKCQQEGCFVAFFEEKTDSGVGLVLKKARANALELEGQRIRVEQIFPTNCLLISDIPSSASKRKIGRCLMEYKQRNLKLTNVETISESSAVVHFRQCSDAECIFKDYENKKWSPKCAGKAVQLSLFYDRF
;
A
#
# COMPACT_ATOMS: atom_id res chain seq x y z
N MET A 1 -1.13 -8.76 23.76
CA MET A 1 -0.90 -8.73 22.30
C MET A 1 -1.34 -7.35 21.82
N VAL A 2 -0.46 -6.58 21.18
CA VAL A 2 -0.81 -5.23 20.69
C VAL A 2 -1.56 -5.40 19.36
N LEU A 3 -2.77 -4.86 19.26
CA LEU A 3 -3.53 -4.87 18.01
C LEU A 3 -2.99 -3.80 17.07
N LEU A 4 -2.92 -4.11 15.78
CA LEU A 4 -2.54 -3.16 14.72
C LEU A 4 -3.66 -2.12 14.55
N SER A 5 -3.34 -0.87 14.25
CA SER A 5 -4.33 0.08 13.75
C SER A 5 -4.92 -0.38 12.41
N TYR A 6 -6.06 0.19 11.99
CA TYR A 6 -6.64 -0.11 10.67
C TYR A 6 -5.60 0.03 9.54
N ALA A 7 -4.81 1.10 9.57
CA ALA A 7 -3.81 1.39 8.55
C ALA A 7 -2.68 0.35 8.52
N GLU A 8 -2.19 -0.07 9.68
CA GLU A 8 -1.13 -1.08 9.79
C GLU A 8 -1.64 -2.48 9.43
N TYR A 9 -2.86 -2.83 9.86
CA TYR A 9 -3.52 -4.07 9.44
C TYR A 9 -3.57 -4.16 7.94
N LEU A 10 -3.93 -3.03 7.30
CA LEU A 10 -4.05 -3.00 5.87
C LEU A 10 -2.70 -3.31 5.18
N ASN A 11 -1.60 -2.76 5.69
CA ASN A 11 -0.27 -2.98 5.13
C ASN A 11 0.27 -4.42 5.29
N GLN A 12 -0.19 -5.15 6.31
CA GLN A 12 0.38 -6.45 6.68
C GLN A 12 -0.42 -7.66 6.18
N ASN A 13 -1.69 -7.51 5.81
CA ASN A 13 -2.62 -8.63 5.57
C ASN A 13 -3.09 -8.73 4.11
N VAL A 14 -2.18 -8.49 3.17
CA VAL A 14 -2.51 -8.37 1.75
C VAL A 14 -2.97 -9.70 1.11
N GLU A 15 -2.49 -10.84 1.59
CA GLU A 15 -2.98 -12.13 1.07
C GLU A 15 -4.48 -12.35 1.33
N ILE A 16 -4.99 -11.82 2.44
CA ILE A 16 -6.40 -11.87 2.80
C ILE A 16 -7.23 -10.99 1.84
N TRP A 17 -6.63 -9.91 1.34
CA TRP A 17 -7.28 -9.00 0.39
C TRP A 17 -7.35 -9.55 -1.02
N LYS A 18 -6.44 -10.43 -1.44
CA LYS A 18 -6.51 -11.02 -2.79
C LYS A 18 -7.83 -11.74 -3.07
N LYS A 19 -8.52 -12.18 -2.02
CA LYS A 19 -9.81 -12.85 -2.08
C LYS A 19 -11.01 -11.90 -1.89
N SER A 20 -10.76 -10.61 -1.72
CA SER A 20 -11.74 -9.63 -1.26
C SER A 20 -11.70 -8.38 -2.15
N THR A 21 -12.86 -7.94 -2.62
CA THR A 21 -12.94 -6.72 -3.46
C THR A 21 -13.54 -5.53 -2.71
N SER A 22 -14.04 -5.76 -1.48
CA SER A 22 -14.69 -4.72 -0.67
C SER A 22 -14.41 -4.89 0.82
N CYS A 23 -14.49 -3.79 1.58
CA CYS A 23 -14.32 -3.81 3.04
C CYS A 23 -15.24 -2.84 3.78
N ILE A 24 -15.47 -3.15 5.05
CA ILE A 24 -16.07 -2.27 6.03
C ILE A 24 -15.14 -2.19 7.24
N PHE A 25 -14.96 -0.99 7.77
CA PHE A 25 -14.39 -0.79 9.09
C PHE A 25 -15.52 -0.47 10.07
N VAL A 26 -15.66 -1.27 11.11
CA VAL A 26 -16.67 -1.09 12.15
C VAL A 26 -15.98 -0.54 13.38
N GLN A 27 -16.22 0.73 13.66
CA GLN A 27 -15.76 1.35 14.89
C GLN A 27 -16.78 1.06 15.99
N CYS A 28 -16.35 0.30 17.00
CA CYS A 28 -17.19 -0.06 18.15
C CYS A 28 -16.77 0.75 19.37
N THR A 29 -17.72 1.12 20.22
CA THR A 29 -17.43 1.56 21.60
C THR A 29 -17.24 0.33 22.49
N ASP A 30 -16.38 0.44 23.52
CA ASP A 30 -15.87 -0.70 24.32
C ASP A 30 -16.94 -1.65 24.86
N LYS A 31 -18.12 -1.14 25.23
CA LYS A 31 -19.18 -1.95 25.87
C LYS A 31 -19.84 -2.97 24.94
N ASN A 32 -19.61 -2.87 23.64
CA ASN A 32 -20.44 -3.47 22.60
C ASN A 32 -19.65 -4.27 21.55
N TYR A 33 -18.32 -4.12 21.56
CA TYR A 33 -17.37 -4.74 20.66
C TYR A 33 -17.39 -6.27 20.65
N GLN A 34 -17.31 -6.89 21.83
CA GLN A 34 -17.26 -8.36 21.95
C GLN A 34 -18.56 -9.01 21.47
N LYS A 35 -19.71 -8.34 21.69
CA LYS A 35 -21.02 -8.80 21.22
C LYS A 35 -21.08 -8.74 19.68
N PHE A 36 -20.59 -7.65 19.07
CA PHE A 36 -20.48 -7.52 17.62
C PHE A 36 -19.65 -8.65 16.99
N VAL A 37 -18.41 -8.83 17.44
CA VAL A 37 -17.51 -9.87 16.92
C VAL A 37 -18.12 -11.26 17.07
N LYS A 38 -18.72 -11.56 18.22
CA LYS A 38 -19.38 -12.85 18.47
C LYS A 38 -20.57 -13.07 17.54
N THR A 39 -21.39 -12.05 17.28
CA THR A 39 -22.51 -12.14 16.34
C THR A 39 -22.02 -12.40 14.92
N CYS A 40 -21.01 -11.65 14.45
CA CYS A 40 -20.42 -11.84 13.12
C CYS A 40 -19.75 -13.21 12.94
N ARG A 41 -19.14 -13.77 14.00
CA ARG A 41 -18.57 -15.12 13.95
C ARG A 41 -19.63 -16.22 13.98
N ARG A 42 -20.78 -15.99 14.62
CA ARG A 42 -21.90 -16.96 14.69
C ARG A 42 -22.75 -16.95 13.42
N LYS A 43 -23.05 -15.76 12.88
CA LYS A 43 -23.80 -15.59 11.64
C LYS A 43 -22.84 -15.77 10.46
N LYS A 44 -23.05 -16.81 9.65
CA LYS A 44 -22.32 -17.01 8.40
C LYS A 44 -22.87 -16.05 7.34
N TYR A 45 -22.36 -14.83 7.32
CA TYR A 45 -22.70 -13.86 6.28
C TYR A 45 -22.13 -14.30 4.92
N CYS A 46 -22.97 -14.25 3.89
CA CYS A 46 -22.56 -14.60 2.54
C CYS A 46 -21.45 -13.65 2.08
N GLY A 47 -20.41 -14.20 1.46
CA GLY A 47 -19.29 -13.43 0.91
C GLY A 47 -18.38 -12.75 1.93
N LEU A 48 -18.58 -12.90 3.25
CA LEU A 48 -17.61 -12.45 4.25
C LEU A 48 -16.37 -13.36 4.20
N THR A 49 -15.24 -12.83 3.77
CA THR A 49 -13.99 -13.57 3.55
C THR A 49 -13.07 -13.52 4.76
N ALA A 50 -13.11 -12.44 5.53
CA ALA A 50 -12.35 -12.31 6.76
C ALA A 50 -12.98 -11.30 7.72
N LEU A 51 -12.72 -11.53 9.01
CA LEU A 51 -13.02 -10.62 10.11
C LEU A 51 -11.74 -10.48 10.93
N THR A 52 -11.21 -9.26 11.04
CA THR A 52 -10.01 -8.99 11.84
C THR A 52 -10.23 -7.88 12.85
N GLU A 53 -9.82 -8.16 14.08
CA GLU A 53 -9.79 -7.23 15.19
C GLU A 53 -8.57 -6.31 15.05
N VAL A 54 -8.78 -4.99 15.12
CA VAL A 54 -7.73 -3.95 15.03
C VAL A 54 -7.87 -2.99 16.22
N ALA A 55 -6.82 -2.24 16.54
CA ALA A 55 -6.79 -1.35 17.72
C ALA A 55 -7.98 -0.39 17.79
N ASP A 56 -8.48 0.04 16.62
CA ASP A 56 -9.53 1.04 16.52
C ASP A 56 -10.94 0.43 16.27
N GLY A 57 -11.08 -0.90 16.14
CA GLY A 57 -12.34 -1.55 15.78
C GLY A 57 -12.22 -2.90 15.09
N VAL A 58 -13.10 -3.18 14.13
CA VAL A 58 -13.13 -4.46 13.39
C VAL A 58 -13.12 -4.20 11.88
N VAL A 59 -12.28 -4.93 11.15
CA VAL A 59 -12.28 -4.94 9.68
C VAL A 59 -13.02 -6.17 9.19
N LEU A 60 -14.03 -5.94 8.36
CA LEU A 60 -14.74 -6.97 7.62
C LEU A 60 -14.35 -6.88 6.15
N LEU A 61 -13.94 -8.00 5.58
CA LEU A 61 -13.58 -8.12 4.17
C LEU A 61 -14.63 -8.97 3.45
N PHE A 62 -15.02 -8.54 2.26
CA PHE A 62 -16.05 -9.19 1.46
C PHE A 62 -15.54 -9.54 0.06
N ALA A 63 -16.01 -10.68 -0.47
CA ALA A 63 -15.69 -11.17 -1.80
C ALA A 63 -16.17 -10.19 -2.90
N SER A 64 -17.34 -9.59 -2.71
CA SER A 64 -17.91 -8.59 -3.63
C SER A 64 -18.44 -7.34 -2.92
N GLU A 65 -18.57 -6.23 -3.66
CA GLU A 65 -19.33 -5.06 -3.22
C GLU A 65 -20.79 -5.41 -2.87
N ASN A 66 -21.41 -6.33 -3.62
CA ASN A 66 -22.78 -6.76 -3.38
C ASN A 66 -22.93 -7.45 -2.03
N ASP A 67 -21.99 -8.35 -1.69
CA ASP A 67 -21.99 -9.05 -0.40
C ASP A 67 -21.79 -8.10 0.78
N LYS A 68 -20.94 -7.09 0.61
CA LYS A 68 -20.80 -6.00 1.58
C LYS A 68 -22.14 -5.31 1.84
N TRP A 69 -22.87 -4.94 0.78
CA TRP A 69 -24.14 -4.23 0.93
C TRP A 69 -25.23 -5.11 1.53
N ASN A 70 -25.26 -6.40 1.19
CA ASN A 70 -26.13 -7.36 1.84
C ASN A 70 -25.84 -7.44 3.34
N PHE A 71 -24.56 -7.48 3.73
CA PHE A 71 -24.18 -7.44 5.15
C PHE A 71 -24.66 -6.17 5.86
N VAL A 72 -24.46 -4.99 5.27
CA VAL A 72 -24.90 -3.71 5.88
C VAL A 72 -26.42 -3.72 6.05
N HIS A 73 -27.15 -4.09 5.00
CA HIS A 73 -28.61 -4.16 5.04
C HIS A 73 -29.10 -5.16 6.09
N ASP A 74 -28.53 -6.37 6.14
CA ASP A 74 -28.88 -7.39 7.13
C ASP A 74 -28.54 -6.94 8.55
N TRP A 75 -27.47 -6.17 8.72
CA TRP A 75 -27.06 -5.65 10.02
C TRP A 75 -27.99 -4.54 10.49
N GLU A 76 -28.32 -3.57 9.64
CA GLU A 76 -29.23 -2.45 9.96
C GLU A 76 -30.65 -2.93 10.29
N ASN A 77 -31.10 -4.02 9.66
CA ASN A 77 -32.42 -4.61 9.89
C ASN A 77 -32.44 -5.71 10.97
N ASN A 78 -31.28 -6.02 11.59
CA ASN A 78 -31.22 -7.05 12.62
C ASN A 78 -31.72 -6.49 13.97
N PRO A 79 -32.78 -7.05 14.58
CA PRO A 79 -33.28 -6.58 15.88
C PRO A 79 -32.25 -6.71 17.01
N ASP A 80 -31.25 -7.58 16.87
CA ASP A 80 -30.10 -7.68 17.79
C ASP A 80 -29.02 -6.61 17.56
N ALA A 81 -29.11 -5.84 16.48
CA ALA A 81 -28.17 -4.78 16.11
C ALA A 81 -28.43 -3.44 16.80
N GLN A 82 -29.11 -3.44 17.96
CA GLN A 82 -29.13 -2.34 18.94
C GLN A 82 -27.73 -1.93 19.45
N ILE A 83 -26.68 -2.56 18.94
CA ILE A 83 -25.30 -2.18 19.13
C ILE A 83 -25.06 -0.95 18.26
N GLU A 84 -24.92 0.24 18.86
CA GLU A 84 -24.44 1.44 18.17
C GLU A 84 -23.02 1.21 17.65
N VAL A 85 -22.91 0.59 16.49
CA VAL A 85 -21.66 0.43 15.76
C VAL A 85 -21.63 1.47 14.65
N LYS A 86 -20.53 2.20 14.57
CA LYS A 86 -20.31 3.11 13.46
C LYS A 86 -19.67 2.34 12.33
N ILE A 87 -20.49 1.99 11.33
CA ILE A 87 -19.99 1.45 10.07
C ILE A 87 -19.32 2.58 9.31
N VAL A 88 -18.01 2.53 9.22
CA VAL A 88 -17.20 3.43 8.41
C VAL A 88 -16.88 2.70 7.12
N GLN A 89 -17.45 3.19 6.02
CA GLN A 89 -17.05 2.74 4.70
C GLN A 89 -15.62 3.17 4.43
N ARG A 90 -14.76 2.19 4.21
CA ARG A 90 -13.41 2.41 3.76
C ARG A 90 -13.28 1.77 2.39
N ARG A 91 -12.60 2.48 1.49
CA ARG A 91 -12.18 1.84 0.24
C ARG A 91 -10.98 0.98 0.58
N LEU A 92 -10.99 -0.28 0.16
CA LEU A 92 -9.73 -1.00 0.03
C LEU A 92 -8.84 -0.18 -0.92
N PRO A 93 -7.60 0.13 -0.53
CA PRO A 93 -6.64 0.66 -1.48
C PRO A 93 -6.66 -0.26 -2.70
N LYS A 94 -6.73 0.30 -3.91
CA LYS A 94 -6.56 -0.55 -5.09
C LYS A 94 -5.22 -1.22 -4.94
N LEU A 95 -5.22 -2.54 -4.85
CA LEU A 95 -3.99 -3.30 -4.86
C LEU A 95 -3.28 -2.97 -6.16
N CYS A 96 -2.15 -2.30 -6.03
CA CYS A 96 -1.24 -2.03 -7.13
C CYS A 96 -0.53 -3.36 -7.44
N PHE A 97 -1.10 -4.10 -8.38
CA PHE A 97 -0.54 -5.35 -8.89
C PHE A 97 0.52 -5.09 -9.97
N ASP A 98 0.94 -3.85 -10.15
CA ASP A 98 1.86 -3.37 -11.17
C ASP A 98 3.33 -3.34 -10.69
N ARG A 99 3.64 -3.90 -9.52
CA ARG A 99 4.97 -3.78 -8.90
C ARG A 99 5.49 -5.09 -8.34
N ILE A 100 6.79 -5.29 -8.51
CA ILE A 100 7.55 -6.35 -7.85
C ILE A 100 8.84 -5.77 -7.26
N LEU A 101 9.26 -6.34 -6.15
CA LEU A 101 10.61 -6.19 -5.62
C LEU A 101 11.45 -7.37 -6.10
N ILE A 102 12.67 -7.06 -6.45
CA ILE A 102 13.71 -8.02 -6.83
C ILE A 102 14.87 -7.83 -5.85
N GLU A 103 15.24 -8.90 -5.17
CA GLU A 103 16.28 -8.92 -4.14
C GLU A 103 17.37 -9.94 -4.47
N ASN A 104 18.49 -9.83 -3.74
CA ASN A 104 19.64 -10.72 -3.85
C ASN A 104 20.28 -10.68 -5.25
N LEU A 105 20.32 -9.49 -5.85
CA LEU A 105 21.08 -9.23 -7.08
C LEU A 105 22.57 -9.03 -6.76
N ASN A 106 23.42 -9.29 -7.74
CA ASN A 106 24.83 -9.02 -7.63
C ASN A 106 25.04 -7.50 -7.56
N PRO A 107 25.95 -6.97 -6.71
CA PRO A 107 26.31 -5.55 -6.71
C PRO A 107 26.66 -4.97 -8.09
N THR A 108 27.16 -5.81 -9.00
CA THR A 108 27.52 -5.41 -10.37
C THR A 108 26.34 -5.41 -11.34
N THR A 109 25.17 -5.94 -10.96
CA THR A 109 23.99 -5.99 -11.82
C THR A 109 23.52 -4.56 -12.14
N THR A 110 23.55 -4.20 -13.42
CA THR A 110 23.07 -2.89 -13.89
C THR A 110 21.57 -2.89 -14.13
N GLU A 111 20.97 -1.70 -14.20
CA GLU A 111 19.56 -1.54 -14.58
C GLU A 111 19.27 -2.20 -15.94
N GLU A 112 20.14 -2.00 -16.93
CA GLU A 112 19.99 -2.56 -18.28
C GLU A 112 19.98 -4.09 -18.29
N ILE A 113 20.87 -4.73 -17.52
CA ILE A 113 20.91 -6.19 -17.37
C ILE A 113 19.59 -6.69 -16.76
N LEU A 114 19.12 -5.99 -15.73
CA LEU A 114 17.89 -6.35 -15.03
C LEU A 114 16.64 -6.14 -15.91
N GLU A 115 16.61 -5.08 -16.72
CA GLU A 115 15.53 -4.82 -17.69
C GLU A 115 15.42 -5.95 -18.72
N LEU A 116 16.54 -6.31 -19.36
CA LEU A 116 16.59 -7.39 -20.35
C LEU A 116 16.21 -8.74 -19.72
N TYR A 117 16.65 -8.98 -18.50
CA TYR A 117 16.30 -10.19 -17.76
C TYR A 117 14.79 -10.26 -17.49
N ILE A 118 14.18 -9.19 -16.98
CA ILE A 118 12.72 -9.13 -16.73
C ILE A 118 11.93 -9.27 -18.04
N GLU A 119 12.40 -8.62 -19.11
CA GLU A 119 11.78 -8.68 -20.43
C GLU A 119 11.69 -10.11 -20.94
N SER A 120 12.70 -10.95 -20.69
CA SER A 120 12.71 -12.36 -21.10
C SER A 120 11.54 -13.20 -20.54
N PHE A 121 10.91 -12.77 -19.44
CA PHE A 121 9.76 -13.45 -18.85
C PHE A 121 8.42 -12.84 -19.25
N TYR A 122 8.39 -11.55 -19.56
CA TYR A 122 7.17 -10.84 -19.85
C TYR A 122 7.36 -9.68 -20.82
N LYS A 123 7.70 -8.51 -20.28
CA LYS A 123 7.89 -7.24 -20.98
C LYS A 123 8.86 -6.40 -20.16
N GLN A 124 9.53 -5.47 -20.81
CA GLN A 124 10.35 -4.49 -20.13
C GLN A 124 9.52 -3.73 -19.08
N PRO A 125 10.04 -3.56 -17.86
CA PRO A 125 9.38 -2.72 -16.87
C PRO A 125 9.29 -1.28 -17.40
N LYS A 126 8.19 -0.59 -17.09
CA LYS A 126 8.04 0.84 -17.38
C LYS A 126 9.11 1.66 -16.66
N ARG A 127 9.49 1.21 -15.47
CA ARG A 127 10.52 1.84 -14.65
C ARG A 127 11.16 0.82 -13.72
N LEU A 128 12.48 0.90 -13.59
CA LEU A 128 13.22 0.33 -12.47
C LEU A 128 13.63 1.43 -11.50
N VAL A 129 13.63 1.12 -10.21
CA VAL A 129 14.13 2.01 -9.16
C VAL A 129 15.04 1.20 -8.25
N LYS A 130 16.30 1.63 -8.13
CA LYS A 130 17.25 1.07 -7.17
C LYS A 130 16.80 1.36 -5.74
N CYS A 131 16.80 0.34 -4.88
CA CYS A 131 16.51 0.50 -3.45
C CYS A 131 17.73 1.04 -2.70
N GLN A 132 17.53 1.51 -1.47
CA GLN A 132 18.66 1.87 -0.60
C GLN A 132 19.48 0.64 -0.20
N GLN A 133 18.81 -0.48 0.03
CA GLN A 133 19.47 -1.76 0.22
C GLN A 133 20.15 -2.22 -1.07
N GLU A 134 21.43 -2.57 -0.95
CA GLU A 134 22.22 -3.10 -2.05
C GLU A 134 21.64 -4.42 -2.59
N GLY A 135 21.75 -4.63 -3.90
CA GLY A 135 21.20 -5.81 -4.57
C GLY A 135 19.67 -5.85 -4.64
N CYS A 136 18.98 -4.72 -4.41
CA CYS A 136 17.53 -4.64 -4.42
C CYS A 136 16.99 -3.58 -5.41
N PHE A 137 15.97 -3.95 -6.17
CA PHE A 137 15.30 -3.08 -7.14
C PHE A 137 13.78 -3.25 -7.08
N VAL A 138 13.07 -2.18 -7.38
CA VAL A 138 11.62 -2.19 -7.62
C VAL A 138 11.35 -2.02 -9.10
N ALA A 139 10.62 -2.97 -9.68
CA ALA A 139 10.14 -2.89 -11.05
C ALA A 139 8.67 -2.49 -11.10
N PHE A 140 8.36 -1.50 -11.94
CA PHE A 140 7.02 -0.98 -12.20
C PHE A 140 6.59 -1.39 -13.60
N PHE A 141 5.38 -1.95 -13.73
CA PHE A 141 4.78 -2.35 -14.99
C PHE A 141 3.64 -1.40 -15.38
N GLU A 142 3.37 -1.27 -16.67
CA GLU A 142 2.29 -0.41 -17.16
C GLU A 142 0.90 -1.06 -17.01
N GLU A 143 0.83 -2.38 -17.19
CA GLU A 143 -0.40 -3.15 -17.08
C GLU A 143 -0.71 -3.49 -15.62
N LYS A 144 -1.91 -3.08 -15.17
CA LYS A 144 -2.44 -3.34 -13.82
C LYS A 144 -3.10 -4.71 -13.67
N THR A 145 -3.02 -5.55 -14.69
CA THR A 145 -3.66 -6.85 -14.70
C THR A 145 -2.76 -7.90 -14.09
N ASP A 146 -3.35 -8.82 -13.33
CA ASP A 146 -2.68 -9.97 -12.70
C ASP A 146 -1.87 -10.84 -13.69
N SER A 147 -2.06 -10.68 -15.00
CA SER A 147 -1.37 -11.45 -16.04
C SER A 147 0.14 -11.19 -16.09
N GLY A 148 0.60 -9.93 -16.04
CA GLY A 148 2.01 -9.59 -16.24
C GLY A 148 2.88 -9.88 -15.02
N VAL A 149 2.56 -9.24 -13.89
CA VAL A 149 3.25 -9.48 -12.61
C VAL A 149 3.05 -10.92 -12.13
N GLY A 150 1.88 -11.52 -12.36
CA GLY A 150 1.63 -12.92 -12.04
C GLY A 150 2.54 -13.89 -12.79
N LEU A 151 2.90 -13.61 -14.05
CA LEU A 151 3.83 -14.44 -14.82
C LEU A 151 5.25 -14.38 -14.25
N VAL A 152 5.77 -13.17 -13.97
CA VAL A 152 7.10 -13.00 -13.38
C VAL A 152 7.17 -13.68 -12.01
N LEU A 153 6.15 -13.48 -11.15
CA LEU A 153 6.07 -14.13 -9.84
C LEU A 153 5.91 -15.64 -9.93
N LYS A 154 5.17 -16.16 -10.91
CA LYS A 154 5.02 -17.61 -11.12
C LYS A 154 6.35 -18.24 -11.52
N LYS A 155 7.13 -17.58 -12.37
CA LYS A 155 8.48 -18.00 -12.75
C LYS A 155 9.45 -17.94 -11.56
N ALA A 156 9.37 -16.89 -10.74
CA ALA A 156 10.15 -16.77 -9.51
C ALA A 156 9.85 -17.91 -8.51
N ARG A 157 8.57 -18.22 -8.31
CA ARG A 157 8.11 -19.29 -7.41
C ARG A 157 8.47 -20.69 -7.89
N ALA A 158 8.68 -20.86 -9.19
CA ALA A 158 9.19 -22.11 -9.76
C ALA A 158 10.68 -22.36 -9.46
N ASN A 159 11.32 -21.51 -8.64
CA ASN A 159 12.68 -21.67 -8.11
C ASN A 159 13.79 -21.71 -9.18
N ALA A 160 13.56 -21.12 -10.36
CA ALA A 160 14.47 -21.17 -11.49
C ALA A 160 15.11 -19.82 -11.86
N LEU A 161 14.97 -18.79 -11.01
CA LEU A 161 15.49 -17.46 -11.34
C LEU A 161 16.90 -17.30 -10.78
N GLU A 162 17.88 -17.48 -11.67
CA GLU A 162 19.27 -17.12 -11.46
C GLU A 162 19.64 -16.01 -12.43
N LEU A 163 20.30 -14.98 -11.92
CA LEU A 163 20.89 -13.91 -12.71
C LEU A 163 22.35 -13.79 -12.30
N GLU A 164 23.25 -13.86 -13.28
CA GLU A 164 24.70 -13.77 -13.07
C GLU A 164 25.24 -14.78 -12.02
N GLY A 165 24.65 -15.98 -11.99
CA GLY A 165 25.03 -17.05 -11.05
C GLY A 165 24.50 -16.88 -9.63
N GLN A 166 23.66 -15.86 -9.38
CA GLN A 166 23.03 -15.62 -8.09
C GLN A 166 21.53 -15.89 -8.16
N ARG A 167 21.02 -16.61 -7.15
CA ARG A 167 19.59 -16.88 -7.06
C ARG A 167 18.86 -15.64 -6.59
N ILE A 168 18.06 -15.04 -7.46
CA ILE A 168 17.30 -13.85 -7.13
C ILE A 168 16.00 -14.20 -6.42
N ARG A 169 15.53 -13.28 -5.58
CA ARG A 169 14.21 -13.37 -4.96
C ARG A 169 13.32 -12.31 -5.56
N VAL A 170 12.10 -12.70 -5.94
CA VAL A 170 11.11 -11.77 -6.49
C VAL A 170 9.83 -11.88 -5.68
N GLU A 171 9.34 -10.77 -5.19
CA GLU A 171 8.08 -10.69 -4.46
C GLU A 171 7.21 -9.54 -4.94
N GLN A 172 5.90 -9.70 -4.76
CA GLN A 172 4.96 -8.65 -5.07
C GLN A 172 4.99 -7.62 -3.95
N ILE A 173 5.16 -6.35 -4.30
CA ILE A 173 5.06 -5.26 -3.32
C ILE A 173 3.78 -4.46 -3.55
N PHE A 174 3.25 -3.94 -2.46
CA PHE A 174 1.93 -3.32 -2.41
C PHE A 174 2.02 -1.82 -2.16
N PRO A 175 0.92 -1.07 -2.33
CA PRO A 175 0.90 0.37 -2.12
C PRO A 175 1.57 0.79 -0.81
N THR A 176 2.47 1.76 -0.91
CA THR A 176 3.10 2.37 0.25
C THR A 176 2.32 3.59 0.73
N ASN A 177 2.36 3.84 2.04
CA ASN A 177 1.95 5.11 2.63
C ASN A 177 3.08 6.12 2.73
N CYS A 178 4.22 5.90 2.09
CA CYS A 178 5.38 6.77 2.21
C CYS A 178 5.80 7.35 0.85
N LEU A 179 6.17 8.63 0.85
CA LEU A 179 6.80 9.28 -0.30
C LEU A 179 8.22 9.68 0.06
N LEU A 180 9.18 9.34 -0.78
CA LEU A 180 10.51 9.92 -0.75
C LEU A 180 10.47 11.23 -1.54
N ILE A 181 10.90 12.29 -0.86
CA ILE A 181 11.12 13.61 -1.43
C ILE A 181 12.64 13.80 -1.57
N SER A 182 13.07 14.19 -2.77
CA SER A 182 14.49 14.47 -3.08
C SER A 182 14.66 15.90 -3.59
N ASP A 183 15.92 16.36 -3.67
CA ASP A 183 16.32 17.72 -4.06
C ASP A 183 15.87 18.83 -3.10
N ILE A 184 15.59 18.46 -1.85
CA ILE A 184 15.18 19.36 -0.78
C ILE A 184 16.33 20.35 -0.49
N PRO A 185 16.05 21.65 -0.26
CA PRO A 185 17.06 22.57 0.26
C PRO A 185 17.58 22.14 1.63
N SER A 186 18.90 22.18 1.85
CA SER A 186 19.53 21.79 3.14
C SER A 186 19.03 22.61 4.35
N SER A 187 18.47 23.80 4.11
CA SER A 187 17.86 24.65 5.14
C SER A 187 16.39 24.32 5.44
N ALA A 188 15.81 23.30 4.78
CA ALA A 188 14.42 22.92 4.98
C ALA A 188 14.23 22.05 6.22
N SER A 189 13.44 22.53 7.18
CA SER A 189 13.07 21.73 8.34
C SER A 189 12.02 20.66 7.99
N LYS A 190 11.95 19.58 8.78
CA LYS A 190 10.90 18.54 8.67
C LYS A 190 9.49 19.12 8.54
N ARG A 191 9.20 20.19 9.27
CA ARG A 191 7.91 20.90 9.20
C ARG A 191 7.66 21.54 7.82
N LYS A 192 8.69 22.15 7.22
CA LYS A 192 8.61 22.71 5.87
C LYS A 192 8.43 21.60 4.84
N ILE A 193 9.18 20.50 4.96
CA ILE A 193 9.09 19.32 4.09
C ILE A 193 7.67 18.74 4.11
N GLY A 194 7.11 18.48 5.29
CA GLY A 194 5.74 17.97 5.41
C GLY A 194 4.69 18.93 4.83
N ARG A 195 4.89 20.25 5.01
CA ARG A 195 3.96 21.26 4.47
C ARG A 195 3.89 21.23 2.94
N CYS A 196 4.99 20.93 2.24
CA CYS A 196 5.02 20.81 0.79
C CYS A 196 3.99 19.84 0.23
N LEU A 197 3.72 18.75 0.96
CA LEU A 197 2.74 17.74 0.56
C LEU A 197 1.35 18.06 1.11
N MET A 198 1.24 18.72 2.28
CA MET A 198 -0.04 19.13 2.86
C MET A 198 -0.78 20.18 2.03
N GLU A 199 -0.06 20.99 1.24
CA GLU A 199 -0.64 21.98 0.33
C GLU A 199 -1.27 21.34 -0.93
N TYR A 200 -1.09 20.03 -1.13
CA TYR A 200 -1.67 19.30 -2.26
C TYR A 200 -3.21 19.41 -2.29
N LYS A 201 -3.70 20.15 -3.29
CA LYS A 201 -5.12 20.34 -3.60
C LYS A 201 -6.01 20.71 -2.40
N GLN A 202 -5.45 21.38 -1.38
CA GLN A 202 -6.15 21.75 -0.14
C GLN A 202 -6.85 20.56 0.54
N ARG A 203 -6.37 19.33 0.33
CA ARG A 203 -6.91 18.16 1.00
C ARG A 203 -6.45 18.14 2.45
N ASN A 204 -7.33 17.71 3.36
CA ASN A 204 -6.97 17.39 4.73
C ASN A 204 -6.16 16.07 4.78
N LEU A 205 -4.97 16.09 4.22
CA LEU A 205 -4.00 15.00 4.31
C LEU A 205 -3.57 14.85 5.76
N LYS A 206 -3.32 13.62 6.19
CA LYS A 206 -2.80 13.35 7.54
C LYS A 206 -1.44 12.69 7.42
N LEU A 207 -0.39 13.46 7.69
CA LEU A 207 0.96 12.94 7.84
C LEU A 207 1.09 12.27 9.22
N THR A 208 1.78 11.15 9.26
CA THR A 208 2.14 10.45 10.50
C THR A 208 3.57 10.79 10.92
N ASN A 209 4.49 10.90 9.97
CA ASN A 209 5.90 11.18 10.26
C ASN A 209 6.60 11.86 9.08
N VAL A 210 7.70 12.56 9.36
CA VAL A 210 8.67 13.03 8.37
C VAL A 210 10.07 12.66 8.86
N GLU A 211 10.74 11.81 8.11
CA GLU A 211 12.08 11.32 8.39
C GLU A 211 13.08 11.86 7.38
N THR A 212 14.10 12.56 7.85
CA THR A 212 15.20 13.05 7.00
C THR A 212 16.20 11.93 6.81
N ILE A 213 16.44 11.53 5.56
CA ILE A 213 17.36 10.45 5.19
C ILE A 213 18.75 11.03 4.87
N SER A 214 18.80 12.21 4.27
CA SER A 214 20.04 12.93 3.96
C SER A 214 19.84 14.45 4.03
N GLU A 215 20.88 15.22 3.73
CA GLU A 215 20.79 16.68 3.62
C GLU A 215 19.84 17.18 2.52
N SER A 216 19.55 16.34 1.52
CA SER A 216 18.72 16.69 0.35
C SER A 216 17.50 15.80 0.17
N SER A 217 17.24 14.85 1.08
CA SER A 217 16.13 13.90 0.96
C SER A 217 15.44 13.55 2.28
N ALA A 218 14.15 13.26 2.19
CA ALA A 218 13.32 12.89 3.32
C ALA A 218 12.16 11.98 2.91
N VAL A 219 11.77 11.06 3.79
CA VAL A 219 10.59 10.23 3.67
C VAL A 219 9.44 10.88 4.43
N VAL A 220 8.28 11.01 3.78
CA VAL A 220 7.04 11.48 4.39
C VAL A 220 6.06 10.34 4.48
N HIS A 221 5.67 10.00 5.69
CA HIS A 221 4.71 8.95 5.99
C HIS A 221 3.32 9.55 6.10
N PHE A 222 2.37 8.95 5.40
CA PHE A 222 0.96 9.29 5.41
C PHE A 222 0.20 8.28 6.27
N ARG A 223 -0.95 8.71 6.79
CA ARG A 223 -1.86 7.81 7.49
C ARG A 223 -2.51 6.79 6.55
N GLN A 224 -2.67 7.10 5.26
CA GLN A 224 -3.32 6.24 4.28
C GLN A 224 -2.44 6.06 3.04
N CYS A 225 -2.29 4.83 2.53
CA CYS A 225 -1.52 4.57 1.29
C CYS A 225 -2.11 5.30 0.08
N SER A 226 -3.44 5.45 0.04
CA SER A 226 -4.11 6.19 -1.02
C SER A 226 -3.65 7.64 -1.12
N ASP A 227 -3.21 8.26 -0.02
CA ASP A 227 -2.75 9.65 -0.03
C ASP A 227 -1.41 9.76 -0.78
N ALA A 228 -0.42 8.94 -0.38
CA ALA A 228 0.88 8.87 -1.04
C ALA A 228 0.75 8.57 -2.54
N GLU A 229 -0.03 7.54 -2.90
CA GLU A 229 -0.20 7.16 -4.30
C GLU A 229 -0.95 8.21 -5.13
N CYS A 230 -1.98 8.85 -4.57
CA CYS A 230 -2.72 9.88 -5.30
C CYS A 230 -1.85 11.12 -5.56
N ILE A 231 -1.03 11.50 -4.58
CA ILE A 231 -0.07 12.60 -4.73
C ILE A 231 0.96 12.25 -5.81
N PHE A 232 1.56 11.06 -5.72
CA PHE A 232 2.58 10.61 -6.67
C PHE A 232 2.03 10.49 -8.10
N LYS A 233 0.83 9.96 -8.27
CA LYS A 233 0.19 9.84 -9.58
C LYS A 233 -0.05 11.20 -10.23
N ASP A 234 -0.51 12.18 -9.47
CA ASP A 234 -0.75 13.52 -10.01
C ASP A 234 0.56 14.26 -10.29
N TYR A 235 1.61 13.98 -9.51
CA TYR A 235 2.97 14.39 -9.79
C TYR A 235 3.51 13.82 -11.12
N GLU A 236 3.43 12.50 -11.33
CA GLU A 236 3.86 11.84 -12.57
C GLU A 236 3.11 12.37 -13.80
N ASN A 237 1.81 12.61 -13.67
CA ASN A 237 0.98 13.15 -14.75
C ASN A 237 1.15 14.67 -14.94
N LYS A 238 2.12 15.30 -14.27
CA LYS A 238 2.41 16.74 -14.32
C LYS A 238 1.19 17.61 -13.97
N LYS A 239 0.23 17.06 -13.23
CA LYS A 239 -0.96 17.79 -12.76
C LYS A 239 -0.67 18.61 -11.51
N TRP A 240 0.44 18.34 -10.84
CA TRP A 240 0.88 19.04 -9.66
C TRP A 240 2.40 18.91 -9.49
N SER A 241 3.05 19.98 -9.02
CA SER A 241 4.48 19.99 -8.74
C SER A 241 4.71 20.51 -7.32
N PRO A 242 5.25 19.70 -6.40
CA PRO A 242 5.58 20.17 -5.07
C PRO A 242 6.74 21.16 -5.10
N LYS A 243 6.71 22.12 -4.17
CA LYS A 243 7.84 23.01 -3.91
C LYS A 243 8.16 23.02 -2.42
N CYS A 244 9.44 22.91 -2.09
CA CYS A 244 9.95 23.11 -0.73
C CYS A 244 10.78 24.38 -0.67
N ALA A 245 10.33 25.32 0.19
CA ALA A 245 10.95 26.65 0.32
C ALA A 245 11.16 27.35 -1.05
N GLY A 246 10.18 27.24 -1.95
CA GLY A 246 10.22 27.84 -3.28
C GLY A 246 10.97 27.03 -4.36
N LYS A 247 11.74 26.01 -3.98
CA LYS A 247 12.44 25.11 -4.91
C LYS A 247 11.57 23.91 -5.28
N ALA A 248 11.55 23.52 -6.56
CA ALA A 248 10.92 22.28 -6.98
C ALA A 248 11.64 21.07 -6.34
N VAL A 249 10.86 20.07 -5.92
CA VAL A 249 11.39 18.82 -5.35
C VAL A 249 10.90 17.63 -6.15
N GLN A 250 11.66 16.56 -6.14
CA GLN A 250 11.30 15.30 -6.79
C GLN A 250 10.52 14.41 -5.82
N LEU A 251 9.52 13.70 -6.33
CA LEU A 251 8.80 12.69 -5.55
C LEU A 251 9.04 11.31 -6.13
N SER A 252 9.12 10.33 -5.24
CA SER A 252 9.09 8.91 -5.54
C SER A 252 8.29 8.18 -4.46
N LEU A 253 7.72 7.03 -4.80
CA LEU A 253 7.11 6.15 -3.80
C LEU A 253 8.23 5.48 -3.00
N PHE A 254 8.11 5.50 -1.66
CA PHE A 254 9.08 4.89 -0.76
C PHE A 254 8.46 3.68 -0.07
N TYR A 255 9.05 2.50 -0.16
CA TYR A 255 8.48 1.30 0.48
C TYR A 255 9.25 1.05 1.77
N ASP A 256 8.55 1.08 2.90
CA ASP A 256 9.15 1.02 4.26
C ASP A 256 9.58 -0.40 4.68
N ARG A 257 9.82 -1.27 3.69
CA ARG A 257 10.66 -2.44 3.85
C ARG A 257 11.91 -2.11 3.05
N PHE A 258 13.08 -2.24 3.69
CA PHE A 258 14.44 -1.95 3.21
C PHE A 258 14.93 -0.54 3.49
#